data_AF-A0A6P2BLK9-F1
#
_entry.id   AF-A0A6P2BLK9-F1
#
_cell.length_a   1.000
_cell.length_b   1.000
_cell.length_c   1.000
_cell.angle_alpha   90.00
_cell.angle_beta   90.00
_cell.angle_gamma   90.00
#
_symmetry.space_group_name_H-M   'P 1'
#
loop_
_entity.id
_entity.type
_entity.pdbx_description
1 polymer ?
#
loop_
_entity_poly.entity_id
_entity_poly.type
_entity_poly.pdbx_seq_one_letter_code
_entity_poly.pdbx_strand_id
1 'polypeptide(L)'
;MPGRKRPTDEDAVSARRALLDGLARDADISRVLSGLAPLHPRNDTFPGEVFLHLAADALEWCGASRAEPLPLEGLRERFLPEAAFRGQQNAKLQYAVLAAAAVHGGTEPDLLDEVAFWQADDFWQYAMYAAVAYIRAAASRAGVLRCPRHAGNSTSALAIRRYIAESARTALTRPAWTATYRLASSAHRDIAG
;
A
#
# COMPACT_ATOMS: atom_id res chain seq x y z
N MET A 1 -27.27 -5.67 17.38
CA MET A 1 -26.36 -5.34 16.27
C MET A 1 -25.65 -6.62 15.87
N PRO A 2 -25.80 -7.12 14.62
CA PRO A 2 -25.09 -8.32 14.21
C PRO A 2 -23.58 -8.04 14.26
N GLY A 3 -22.81 -8.99 14.81
CA GLY A 3 -21.39 -8.81 15.10
C GLY A 3 -20.60 -8.40 13.86
N ARG A 4 -19.70 -7.42 14.03
CA ARG A 4 -18.74 -6.99 12.99
C ARG A 4 -17.99 -8.23 12.48
N LYS A 5 -18.15 -8.53 11.18
CA LYS A 5 -17.35 -9.58 10.54
C LYS A 5 -15.92 -9.03 10.41
N ARG A 6 -14.96 -9.66 11.09
CA ARG A 6 -13.53 -9.32 10.96
C ARG A 6 -13.09 -9.51 9.50
N PRO A 7 -12.22 -8.63 8.97
CA PRO A 7 -11.57 -8.87 7.68
C PRO A 7 -10.90 -10.24 7.64
N THR A 8 -11.02 -10.90 6.49
CA THR A 8 -10.48 -12.24 6.23
C THR A 8 -9.31 -12.19 5.26
N ASP A 9 -8.57 -13.30 5.13
CA ASP A 9 -7.52 -13.45 4.12
C ASP A 9 -8.07 -13.22 2.69
N GLU A 10 -9.32 -13.61 2.43
CA GLU A 10 -9.99 -13.37 1.15
C GLU A 10 -10.26 -11.88 0.92
N ASP A 11 -10.63 -11.13 1.97
CA ASP A 11 -10.81 -9.68 1.89
C ASP A 11 -9.47 -8.98 1.60
N ALA A 12 -8.38 -9.43 2.23
CA ALA A 12 -7.04 -8.92 1.96
C ALA A 12 -6.60 -9.17 0.51
N VAL A 13 -6.81 -10.38 -0.01
CA VAL A 13 -6.57 -10.69 -1.43
C VAL A 13 -7.43 -9.81 -2.35
N SER A 14 -8.70 -9.58 -1.98
CA SER A 14 -9.62 -8.76 -2.75
C SER A 14 -9.18 -7.29 -2.78
N ALA A 15 -8.77 -6.72 -1.65
CA ALA A 15 -8.26 -5.36 -1.56
C ALA A 15 -6.97 -5.18 -2.39
N ARG A 16 -6.02 -6.12 -2.26
CA ARG A 16 -4.78 -6.12 -3.05
C ARG A 16 -5.07 -6.20 -4.55
N ARG A 17 -5.96 -7.12 -4.96
CA ARG A 17 -6.37 -7.27 -6.36
C ARG A 17 -7.01 -5.98 -6.86
N ALA A 18 -8.00 -5.44 -6.17
CA ALA A 18 -8.72 -4.24 -6.58
C ALA A 18 -7.79 -3.04 -6.84
N LEU A 19 -6.80 -2.81 -5.98
CA LEU A 19 -5.79 -1.77 -6.19
C LEU A 19 -4.95 -2.03 -7.44
N LEU A 20 -4.36 -3.23 -7.54
CA LEU A 20 -3.49 -3.60 -8.67
C LEU A 20 -4.25 -3.58 -10.00
N ASP A 21 -5.49 -4.06 -10.01
CA ASP A 21 -6.39 -4.07 -11.14
C ASP A 21 -6.77 -2.66 -11.59
N GLY A 22 -7.01 -1.76 -10.63
CA GLY A 22 -7.24 -0.34 -10.89
C GLY A 22 -6.04 0.29 -11.60
N LEU A 23 -4.85 0.09 -11.03
CA LEU A 23 -3.59 0.57 -11.61
C LEU A 23 -3.31 -0.03 -13.00
N ALA A 24 -3.57 -1.33 -13.21
CA ALA A 24 -3.37 -2.02 -14.49
C ALA A 24 -4.36 -1.59 -15.59
N ARG A 25 -5.47 -0.96 -15.21
CA ARG A 25 -6.45 -0.33 -16.11
C ARG A 25 -6.21 1.18 -16.28
N ASP A 26 -5.15 1.72 -15.69
CA ASP A 26 -4.88 3.16 -15.66
C ASP A 26 -6.07 3.97 -15.12
N ALA A 27 -6.78 3.38 -14.15
CA ALA A 27 -7.92 4.04 -13.52
C ALA A 27 -7.43 5.23 -12.69
N ASP A 28 -8.19 6.32 -12.74
CA ASP A 28 -7.97 7.48 -11.89
C ASP A 28 -7.92 7.08 -10.40
N ILE A 29 -7.01 7.68 -9.62
CA ILE A 29 -6.81 7.31 -8.22
C ILE A 29 -8.10 7.47 -7.40
N SER A 30 -8.92 8.50 -7.67
CA SER A 30 -10.19 8.68 -6.96
C SER A 30 -11.18 7.54 -7.25
N ARG A 31 -11.15 6.98 -8.47
CA ARG A 31 -11.95 5.82 -8.86
C ARG A 31 -11.47 4.55 -8.17
N VAL A 32 -10.15 4.36 -8.06
CA VAL A 32 -9.58 3.22 -7.31
C VAL A 32 -9.96 3.32 -5.84
N LEU A 33 -9.80 4.50 -5.23
CA LEU A 33 -10.15 4.76 -3.84
C LEU A 33 -11.63 4.51 -3.55
N SER A 34 -12.52 4.99 -4.43
CA SER A 34 -13.97 4.75 -4.33
C SER A 34 -14.33 3.27 -4.44
N GLY A 35 -13.62 2.50 -5.26
CA GLY A 35 -13.81 1.05 -5.37
C GLY A 35 -13.33 0.26 -4.15
N LEU A 36 -12.36 0.80 -3.41
CA LEU A 36 -11.82 0.20 -2.19
C LEU A 36 -12.62 0.56 -0.93
N ALA A 37 -13.29 1.71 -0.90
CA ALA A 37 -14.04 2.18 0.26
C ALA A 37 -15.06 1.16 0.83
N PRO A 38 -15.80 0.38 0.02
CA PRO A 38 -16.72 -0.64 0.55
C PRO A 38 -16.04 -1.79 1.29
N LEU A 39 -14.73 -2.00 1.08
CA LEU A 39 -13.96 -3.05 1.75
C LEU A 39 -13.51 -2.66 3.15
N HIS A 40 -13.50 -1.37 3.48
CA HIS A 40 -13.01 -0.87 4.76
C HIS A 40 -14.11 -0.92 5.84
N PRO A 41 -13.95 -1.72 6.91
CA PRO A 41 -14.81 -1.68 8.07
C PRO A 41 -14.55 -0.41 8.88
N ARG A 42 -15.61 0.24 9.38
CA ARG A 42 -15.47 1.39 10.29
C ARG A 42 -14.72 1.03 11.57
N ASN A 43 -13.85 1.94 11.99
CA ASN A 43 -12.97 1.88 13.15
C ASN A 43 -11.99 0.70 13.08
N ASP A 44 -11.46 0.44 11.89
CA ASP A 44 -10.49 -0.61 11.61
C ASP A 44 -9.34 -0.03 10.78
N THR A 45 -8.14 -0.60 10.88
CA THR A 45 -7.00 -0.16 10.08
C THR A 45 -7.00 -0.81 8.70
N PHE A 46 -7.74 -1.91 8.51
CA PHE A 46 -7.90 -2.60 7.24
C PHE A 46 -8.53 -1.70 6.17
N PRO A 47 -8.09 -1.71 4.89
CA PRO A 47 -7.01 -2.54 4.32
C PRO A 47 -5.61 -1.90 4.38
N GLY A 48 -5.35 -1.03 5.37
CA GLY A 48 -4.09 -0.29 5.49
C GLY A 48 -2.85 -1.18 5.52
N GLU A 49 -2.85 -2.24 6.35
CA GLU A 49 -1.77 -3.22 6.45
C GLU A 49 -1.48 -3.86 5.09
N VAL A 50 -2.55 -4.24 4.38
CA VAL A 50 -2.45 -4.88 3.05
C VAL A 50 -1.71 -3.96 2.08
N PHE A 51 -1.99 -2.65 2.14
CA PHE A 51 -1.33 -1.68 1.28
C PHE A 51 0.09 -1.34 1.73
N LEU A 52 0.40 -1.35 3.03
CA LEU A 52 1.76 -1.21 3.52
C LEU A 52 2.65 -2.39 3.10
N HIS A 53 2.14 -3.63 3.18
CA HIS A 53 2.86 -4.79 2.66
C HIS A 53 3.02 -4.73 1.13
N LEU A 54 1.99 -4.29 0.41
CA LEU A 54 2.11 -4.12 -1.05
C LEU A 54 3.15 -3.04 -1.43
N ALA A 55 3.24 -1.98 -0.64
CA ALA A 55 4.25 -0.95 -0.78
C ALA A 55 5.66 -1.49 -0.50
N ALA A 56 5.82 -2.31 0.54
CA ALA A 56 7.06 -3.00 0.85
C ALA A 56 7.49 -3.96 -0.27
N ASP A 57 6.55 -4.73 -0.83
CA ASP A 57 6.81 -5.57 -2.00
C ASP A 57 7.35 -4.77 -3.20
N ALA A 58 6.85 -3.54 -3.39
CA ALA A 58 7.32 -2.65 -4.47
C ALA A 58 8.74 -2.13 -4.20
N LEU A 59 9.08 -1.85 -2.94
CA LEU A 59 10.43 -1.49 -2.51
C LEU A 59 11.42 -2.63 -2.77
N GLU A 60 11.07 -3.85 -2.38
CA GLU A 60 11.86 -5.06 -2.66
C GLU A 60 12.06 -5.25 -4.17
N TRP A 61 10.99 -5.16 -4.96
CA TRP A 61 11.09 -5.36 -6.40
C TRP A 61 11.99 -4.34 -7.12
N CYS A 62 12.03 -3.09 -6.65
CA CYS A 62 12.93 -2.09 -7.23
C CYS A 62 14.35 -2.12 -6.68
N GLY A 63 14.69 -3.09 -5.83
CA GLY A 63 16.02 -3.21 -5.23
C GLY A 63 16.36 -2.06 -4.27
N ALA A 64 15.36 -1.46 -3.63
CA ALA A 64 15.60 -0.43 -2.63
C ALA A 64 16.35 -1.04 -1.44
N SER A 65 17.53 -0.48 -1.15
CA SER A 65 18.39 -0.97 -0.07
C SER A 65 19.10 0.19 0.61
N ARG A 66 19.84 -0.08 1.69
CA ARG A 66 20.70 0.92 2.32
C ARG A 66 21.80 1.43 1.39
N ALA A 67 22.31 0.57 0.50
CA ALA A 67 23.35 0.92 -0.47
C ALA A 67 22.80 1.68 -1.68
N GLU A 68 21.55 1.40 -2.06
CA GLU A 68 20.87 2.04 -3.18
C GLU A 68 19.44 2.47 -2.81
N PRO A 69 19.32 3.53 -1.98
CA PRO A 69 18.06 3.93 -1.40
C PRO A 69 17.13 4.58 -2.43
N LEU A 70 15.83 4.38 -2.27
CA LEU A 70 14.82 5.12 -3.03
C LEU A 70 14.62 6.50 -2.36
N PRO A 71 14.92 7.63 -3.03
CA PRO A 71 14.78 8.94 -2.42
C PRO A 71 13.31 9.27 -2.18
N LEU A 72 12.97 9.61 -0.92
CA LEU A 72 11.63 10.06 -0.55
C LEU A 72 11.36 11.51 -0.97
N GLU A 73 12.41 12.30 -1.16
CA GLU A 73 12.30 13.66 -1.64
C GLU A 73 11.62 13.69 -3.03
N GLY A 74 10.57 14.48 -3.15
CA GLY A 74 9.82 14.60 -4.41
C GLY A 74 8.94 13.39 -4.73
N LEU A 75 8.83 12.37 -3.86
CA LEU A 75 8.06 11.15 -4.14
C LEU A 75 6.60 11.49 -4.48
N ARG A 76 5.99 12.37 -3.69
CA ARG A 76 4.61 12.83 -3.87
C ARG A 76 4.47 13.62 -5.17
N GLU A 77 5.32 14.60 -5.40
CA GLU A 77 5.28 15.48 -6.58
C GLU A 77 5.48 14.70 -7.88
N ARG A 78 6.31 13.64 -7.83
CA ARG A 78 6.62 12.80 -8.98
C ARG A 78 5.61 11.71 -9.22
N PHE A 79 5.12 11.05 -8.17
CA PHE A 79 4.36 9.80 -8.31
C PHE A 79 2.91 9.91 -7.82
N LEU A 80 2.52 11.03 -7.22
CA LEU A 80 1.14 11.36 -6.86
C LEU A 80 0.77 12.82 -7.24
N PRO A 81 1.07 13.31 -8.45
CA PRO A 81 0.76 14.69 -8.84
C PRO A 81 -0.75 15.00 -8.81
N GLU A 82 -1.60 13.99 -8.93
CA GLU A 82 -3.06 14.12 -8.90
C GLU A 82 -3.64 14.30 -7.47
N ALA A 83 -2.85 14.04 -6.42
CA ALA A 83 -3.31 14.08 -5.04
C ALA A 83 -2.74 15.29 -4.29
N ALA A 84 -3.61 16.21 -3.89
CA ALA A 84 -3.24 17.39 -3.13
C ALA A 84 -3.38 17.16 -1.62
N PHE A 85 -2.25 16.93 -0.96
CA PHE A 85 -2.20 16.72 0.49
C PHE A 85 -1.83 18.04 1.21
N ARG A 86 -2.53 18.35 2.32
CA ARG A 86 -2.30 19.55 3.13
C ARG A 86 -2.34 19.25 4.64
N GLY A 87 -1.54 19.98 5.41
CA GLY A 87 -1.55 19.91 6.88
C GLY A 87 -1.39 18.48 7.40
N GLN A 88 -2.31 18.02 8.24
CA GLN A 88 -2.32 16.68 8.82
C GLN A 88 -2.33 15.56 7.76
N GLN A 89 -2.90 15.79 6.58
CA GLN A 89 -2.90 14.79 5.50
C GLN A 89 -1.49 14.48 5.00
N ASN A 90 -0.57 15.47 5.01
CA ASN A 90 0.83 15.25 4.68
C ASN A 90 1.51 14.37 5.73
N ALA A 91 1.23 14.61 7.01
CA ALA A 91 1.79 13.80 8.10
C ALA A 91 1.31 12.34 8.00
N LYS A 92 0.02 12.11 7.74
CA LYS A 92 -0.54 10.76 7.53
C LYS A 92 0.10 10.04 6.34
N LEU A 93 0.26 10.73 5.20
CA LEU A 93 0.95 10.17 4.03
C LEU A 93 2.42 9.85 4.35
N GLN A 94 3.13 10.78 4.98
CA GLN A 94 4.53 10.59 5.35
C GLN A 94 4.70 9.40 6.30
N TYR A 95 3.81 9.26 7.27
CA TYR A 95 3.80 8.09 8.15
C TYR A 95 3.57 6.80 7.36
N ALA A 96 2.58 6.74 6.48
CA ALA A 96 2.34 5.55 5.65
C ALA A 96 3.55 5.17 4.77
N VAL A 97 4.24 6.17 4.22
CA VAL A 97 5.47 5.98 3.44
C VAL A 97 6.58 5.39 4.31
N LEU A 98 6.81 5.93 5.50
CA LEU A 98 7.83 5.43 6.43
C LEU A 98 7.47 4.06 7.01
N ALA A 99 6.19 3.82 7.30
CA ALA A 99 5.68 2.54 7.77
C ALA A 99 5.92 1.44 6.73
N ALA A 100 5.66 1.69 5.45
CA ALA A 100 5.98 0.75 4.38
C ALA A 100 7.50 0.46 4.28
N ALA A 101 8.34 1.48 4.46
CA ALA A 101 9.79 1.30 4.49
C ALA A 101 10.25 0.49 5.73
N ALA A 102 9.58 0.66 6.88
CA ALA A 102 9.82 -0.15 8.07
C ALA A 102 9.45 -1.62 7.83
N VAL A 103 8.27 -1.87 7.23
CA VAL A 103 7.83 -3.22 6.84
C VAL A 103 8.83 -3.87 5.89
N HIS A 104 9.31 -3.14 4.88
CA HIS A 104 10.38 -3.60 3.98
C HIS A 104 11.69 -3.93 4.73
N GLY A 105 12.03 -3.13 5.74
CA GLY A 105 13.15 -3.36 6.63
C GLY A 105 12.96 -4.50 7.65
N GLY A 106 11.78 -5.13 7.69
CA GLY A 106 11.44 -6.23 8.61
C GLY A 106 10.85 -5.79 9.95
N THR A 107 10.44 -4.53 10.08
CA THR A 107 9.80 -3.98 11.29
C THR A 107 8.33 -3.71 11.04
N GLU A 108 7.45 -4.32 11.85
CA GLU A 108 6.02 -4.07 11.78
C GLU A 108 5.68 -2.74 12.49
N PRO A 109 5.01 -1.79 11.82
CA PRO A 109 4.54 -0.55 12.44
C PRO A 109 3.37 -0.82 13.39
N ASP A 110 3.36 -0.18 14.55
CA ASP A 110 2.19 -0.20 15.44
C ASP A 110 1.12 0.76 14.91
N LEU A 111 0.28 0.24 14.03
CA LEU A 111 -0.80 1.03 13.43
C LEU A 111 -1.90 1.31 14.45
N LEU A 112 -2.17 0.40 15.39
CA LEU A 112 -3.31 0.57 16.28
C LEU A 112 -3.09 1.75 17.23
N ASP A 113 -1.94 1.83 17.89
CA ASP A 113 -1.67 2.92 18.82
C ASP A 113 -1.46 4.26 18.09
N GLU A 114 -0.70 4.26 16.99
CA GLU A 114 -0.36 5.49 16.27
C GLU A 114 -1.55 6.06 15.47
N VAL A 115 -2.36 5.20 14.81
CA VAL A 115 -3.53 5.63 14.04
C VAL A 115 -4.71 5.96 14.94
N ALA A 116 -4.87 5.25 16.08
CA ALA A 116 -5.90 5.59 17.06
C ALA A 116 -5.67 6.97 17.67
N PHE A 117 -4.40 7.36 17.90
CA PHE A 117 -4.05 8.71 18.37
C PHE A 117 -4.52 9.81 17.40
N TRP A 118 -4.57 9.52 16.09
CA TRP A 118 -5.06 10.46 15.07
C TRP A 118 -6.56 10.39 14.79
N GLN A 119 -7.30 9.48 15.46
CA GLN A 119 -8.71 9.18 15.16
C GLN A 119 -8.95 8.92 13.66
N ALA A 120 -7.99 8.30 12.98
CA ALA A 120 -7.90 8.28 11.54
C ALA A 120 -8.48 6.99 10.94
N ASP A 121 -9.82 6.90 10.88
CA ASP A 121 -10.53 5.87 10.08
C ASP A 121 -10.15 5.94 8.58
N ASP A 122 -9.59 7.06 8.14
CA ASP A 122 -9.10 7.29 6.78
C ASP A 122 -7.66 6.82 6.55
N PHE A 123 -6.96 6.23 7.53
CA PHE A 123 -5.55 5.85 7.39
C PHE A 123 -5.29 4.92 6.19
N TRP A 124 -6.18 3.95 5.94
CA TRP A 124 -6.07 3.03 4.81
C TRP A 124 -5.95 3.75 3.46
N GLN A 125 -6.50 4.97 3.32
CA GLN A 125 -6.36 5.77 2.11
C GLN A 125 -4.90 6.21 1.92
N TYR A 126 -4.24 6.65 3.00
CA TYR A 126 -2.84 7.06 2.97
C TYR A 126 -1.89 5.88 2.74
N ALA A 127 -2.20 4.72 3.29
CA ALA A 127 -1.50 3.47 2.97
C ALA A 127 -1.66 3.11 1.48
N MET A 128 -2.86 3.27 0.92
CA MET A 128 -3.10 3.10 -0.53
C MET A 128 -2.26 4.08 -1.36
N TYR A 129 -2.27 5.37 -1.02
CA TYR A 129 -1.44 6.38 -1.70
C TYR A 129 0.05 6.04 -1.64
N ALA A 130 0.56 5.59 -0.47
CA ALA A 130 1.94 5.14 -0.33
C ALA A 130 2.25 3.95 -1.24
N ALA A 131 1.36 2.95 -1.30
CA ALA A 131 1.49 1.82 -2.21
C ALA A 131 1.54 2.26 -3.68
N VAL A 132 0.64 3.14 -4.11
CA VAL A 132 0.65 3.68 -5.48
C VAL A 132 1.95 4.42 -5.78
N ALA A 133 2.42 5.26 -4.86
CA ALA A 133 3.65 6.01 -5.03
C ALA A 133 4.86 5.07 -5.20
N TYR A 134 4.99 4.06 -4.33
CA TYR A 134 6.09 3.10 -4.43
C TYR A 134 6.01 2.20 -5.66
N ILE A 135 4.82 1.74 -6.06
CA ILE A 135 4.65 0.97 -7.31
C ILE A 135 5.08 1.79 -8.52
N ARG A 136 4.67 3.07 -8.59
CA ARG A 136 5.07 3.96 -9.68
C ARG A 136 6.56 4.30 -9.64
N ALA A 137 7.12 4.52 -8.45
CA ALA A 137 8.55 4.78 -8.27
C ALA A 137 9.40 3.56 -8.69
N ALA A 138 8.96 2.37 -8.28
CA ALA A 138 9.57 1.11 -8.64
C ALA A 138 9.54 0.88 -10.15
N ALA A 139 8.38 1.11 -10.79
CA ALA A 139 8.26 1.00 -12.25
C ALA A 139 9.09 2.05 -13.00
N SER A 140 9.28 3.24 -12.43
CA SER A 140 10.20 4.25 -12.98
C SER A 140 11.66 3.82 -12.87
N ARG A 141 12.08 3.25 -11.73
CA ARG A 141 13.44 2.76 -11.52
C ARG A 141 13.78 1.56 -12.40
N ALA A 142 12.82 0.67 -12.64
CA ALA A 142 12.94 -0.44 -13.58
C ALA A 142 12.93 -0.01 -15.08
N GLY A 143 12.91 1.30 -15.37
CA GLY A 143 12.95 1.84 -16.73
C GLY A 143 11.64 1.68 -17.51
N VAL A 144 10.56 1.33 -16.81
CA VAL A 144 9.26 1.01 -17.43
C VAL A 144 8.32 2.21 -17.47
N LEU A 145 8.50 3.18 -16.58
CA LEU A 145 7.92 4.54 -16.68
C LEU A 145 8.99 5.53 -17.15
N ARG A 146 8.77 6.19 -18.31
CA ARG A 146 9.58 7.35 -18.74
C ARG A 146 8.83 8.64 -18.42
N CYS A 147 9.45 9.47 -17.57
CA CYS A 147 9.03 10.81 -17.14
C CYS A 147 7.61 10.88 -16.53
N PRO A 148 7.46 10.95 -15.19
CA PRO A 148 6.14 10.95 -14.53
C PRO A 148 5.32 12.22 -14.77
N ARG A 149 5.91 13.26 -15.37
CA ARG A 149 5.30 14.59 -15.40
C ARG A 149 4.17 14.71 -16.42
N HIS A 150 4.13 13.87 -17.47
CA HIS A 150 3.14 13.91 -18.57
C HIS A 150 2.83 12.50 -19.12
N ALA A 151 2.28 11.57 -18.31
CA ALA A 151 1.89 10.24 -18.78
C ALA A 151 0.37 10.05 -18.74
N GLY A 152 -0.33 10.81 -19.57
CA GLY A 152 -1.72 10.53 -19.91
C GLY A 152 -1.81 9.69 -21.17
N ASN A 153 -1.23 8.48 -21.22
CA ASN A 153 -1.53 7.41 -22.21
C ASN A 153 -0.59 6.17 -22.12
N SER A 154 -1.24 4.99 -22.03
CA SER A 154 -0.82 3.63 -22.44
C SER A 154 0.43 2.97 -21.84
N THR A 155 1.47 3.72 -21.48
CA THR A 155 2.79 3.18 -21.11
C THR A 155 2.83 2.73 -19.64
N SER A 156 2.13 3.43 -18.76
CA SER A 156 1.97 3.11 -17.33
C SER A 156 1.28 1.77 -17.11
N ALA A 157 0.22 1.48 -17.87
CA ALA A 157 -0.56 0.25 -17.74
C ALA A 157 0.24 -1.00 -18.13
N LEU A 158 1.02 -0.95 -19.22
CA LEU A 158 1.88 -2.07 -19.64
C LEU A 158 3.02 -2.30 -18.64
N ALA A 159 3.55 -1.21 -18.07
CA ALA A 159 4.57 -1.23 -17.04
C ALA A 159 4.10 -1.90 -15.75
N ILE A 160 2.92 -1.47 -15.29
CA ILE A 160 2.26 -2.02 -14.10
C ILE A 160 1.83 -3.47 -14.33
N ARG A 161 1.36 -3.83 -15.53
CA ARG A 161 1.05 -5.23 -15.88
C ARG A 161 2.30 -6.11 -15.90
N ARG A 162 3.44 -5.60 -16.39
CA ARG A 162 4.71 -6.33 -16.33
C ARG A 162 5.21 -6.47 -14.90
N TYR A 163 5.14 -5.42 -14.08
CA TYR A 163 5.41 -5.48 -12.64
C TYR A 163 4.52 -6.53 -11.95
N ILE A 164 3.19 -6.46 -12.14
CA ILE A 164 2.24 -7.43 -11.56
C ILE A 164 2.56 -8.85 -12.04
N ALA A 165 2.90 -9.06 -13.31
CA ALA A 165 3.24 -10.37 -13.86
C ALA A 165 4.61 -10.90 -13.38
N GLU A 166 5.61 -10.03 -13.18
CA GLU A 166 6.92 -10.39 -12.61
C GLU A 166 6.77 -10.69 -11.11
N SER A 167 6.10 -9.82 -10.35
CA SER A 167 5.85 -9.98 -8.92
C SER A 167 4.96 -11.17 -8.60
N ALA A 168 3.96 -11.51 -9.44
CA ALA A 168 3.17 -12.72 -9.28
C ALA A 168 3.98 -14.01 -9.51
N ARG A 169 5.00 -13.97 -10.39
CA ARG A 169 5.91 -15.11 -10.61
C ARG A 169 6.83 -15.35 -9.41
N THR A 170 7.26 -14.30 -8.72
CA THR A 170 8.11 -14.41 -7.52
C THR A 170 7.29 -14.72 -6.26
N ALA A 171 6.09 -14.16 -6.11
CA ALA A 171 5.23 -14.33 -4.94
C ALA A 171 4.62 -15.73 -4.78
N LEU A 172 4.53 -16.52 -5.86
CA LEU A 172 4.06 -17.92 -5.82
C LEU A 172 5.00 -18.88 -5.05
N THR A 173 6.18 -18.43 -4.61
CA THR A 173 7.16 -19.26 -3.89
C THR A 173 7.27 -18.98 -2.38
N ARG A 174 6.58 -17.95 -1.84
CA ARG A 174 6.65 -17.63 -0.40
C ARG A 174 5.25 -17.60 0.25
N PRO A 175 4.84 -18.64 0.97
CA PRO A 175 3.56 -18.69 1.69
C PRO A 175 3.56 -17.91 3.02
N ALA A 176 4.53 -17.02 3.23
CA ALA A 176 4.79 -16.45 4.55
C ALA A 176 3.77 -15.38 4.99
N TRP A 177 3.06 -14.73 4.06
CA TRP A 177 2.17 -13.60 4.40
C TRP A 177 0.86 -14.03 5.08
N THR A 178 0.39 -15.26 4.85
CA THR A 178 -0.75 -15.84 5.58
C THR A 178 -0.43 -16.23 7.03
N ALA A 179 0.84 -16.40 7.38
CA ALA A 179 1.26 -16.81 8.72
C ALA A 179 1.44 -15.63 9.67
N THR A 180 1.96 -14.50 9.19
CA THR A 180 2.14 -13.27 9.99
C THR A 180 0.80 -12.61 10.35
N TYR A 181 -0.17 -12.58 9.44
CA TYR A 181 -1.53 -12.10 9.75
C TYR A 181 -2.19 -12.94 10.86
N ARG A 182 -1.93 -14.27 10.85
CA ARG A 182 -2.44 -15.21 11.84
C ARG A 182 -1.86 -14.99 13.24
N LEU A 183 -0.58 -14.57 13.34
CA LEU A 183 0.11 -14.34 14.62
C LEU A 183 -0.20 -12.95 15.22
N ALA A 184 -0.27 -11.90 14.40
CA ALA A 184 -0.66 -10.56 14.84
C ALA A 184 -2.13 -10.52 15.31
N SER A 185 -3.03 -11.27 14.65
CA SER A 185 -4.43 -11.38 15.06
C SER A 185 -4.65 -12.32 16.25
N SER A 186 -3.77 -13.30 16.50
CA SER A 186 -3.91 -14.25 17.61
C SER A 186 -3.41 -13.73 18.97
N ALA A 187 -2.38 -12.87 18.99
CA ALA A 187 -1.84 -12.31 20.23
C ALA A 187 -2.81 -11.32 20.92
N HIS A 188 -3.85 -10.88 20.20
CA HIS A 188 -4.84 -9.89 20.64
C HIS A 188 -5.89 -10.38 21.66
N ARG A 189 -5.68 -11.54 22.31
CA ARG A 189 -6.65 -12.09 23.27
C ARG A 189 -6.18 -12.19 24.71
N ASP A 190 -4.89 -12.07 25.01
CA ASP A 190 -4.41 -12.36 26.37
C ASP A 190 -4.18 -11.12 27.25
N ILE A 191 -4.44 -9.90 26.77
CA ILE A 191 -4.19 -8.65 27.52
C ILE A 191 -5.48 -7.87 27.85
N ALA A 192 -6.65 -8.40 27.50
CA ALA A 192 -7.95 -7.82 27.91
C ALA A 192 -8.75 -8.79 28.80
N GLY A 193 -8.10 -9.30 29.84
CA GLY A 193 -8.72 -9.95 31.00
C GLY A 193 -8.71 -9.02 32.20
#